data_AF-A0A965J0B5-F1
#
_entry.id   AF-A0A965J0B5-F1
#
_cell.length_a   1.000
_cell.length_b   1.000
_cell.length_c   1.000
_cell.angle_alpha   90.00
_cell.angle_beta   90.00
_cell.angle_gamma   90.00
#
_symmetry.space_group_name_H-M   'P 1'
#
loop_
_entity.id
_entity.type
_entity.pdbx_description
1 polymer ?
#
loop_
_entity_poly.entity_id
_entity_poly.type
_entity_poly.pdbx_seq_one_letter_code
_entity_poly.pdbx_strand_id
1 'polypeptide(L)' 'MSNITVGSISPVPTEEEAAAIAAAVTMMWPQPVAPSSQNDGRVNVGWRFSGRWWATQHVVRRPRPGF' A
#
# COMPACT_ATOMS: atom_id res chain seq x y z
N MET A 1 8.83 2.61 15.51
CA MET A 1 10.01 3.10 14.75
C MET A 1 10.45 1.97 13.85
N SER A 2 10.20 2.08 12.54
CA SER A 2 10.47 1.02 11.57
C SER A 2 11.97 0.97 11.28
N ASN A 3 12.65 -0.13 11.63
CA ASN A 3 14.04 -0.35 11.28
C ASN A 3 14.13 -0.68 9.78
N ILE A 4 14.60 0.26 8.96
CA ILE A 4 14.97 -0.03 7.58
C ILE A 4 16.34 -0.69 7.60
N THR A 5 16.40 -1.97 7.30
CA THR A 5 17.67 -2.68 7.04
C THR A 5 18.09 -2.36 5.61
N VAL A 6 19.02 -1.42 5.44
CA VAL A 6 19.64 -1.15 4.13
C VAL A 6 20.70 -2.25 3.91
N GLY A 7 20.48 -3.12 2.93
CA GLY A 7 21.48 -4.10 2.51
C GLY A 7 22.72 -3.41 1.92
N SER A 8 23.91 -3.94 2.16
CA SER A 8 25.14 -3.45 1.53
C SER A 8 25.18 -3.85 0.05
N ILE A 9 25.23 -2.88 -0.85
CA ILE A 9 25.36 -3.11 -2.29
C ILE A 9 26.86 -3.26 -2.61
N SER A 10 27.25 -4.40 -3.19
CA SER A 10 28.63 -4.69 -3.59
C SER A 10 28.65 -5.38 -4.97
N PRO A 11 29.50 -4.94 -5.90
CA PRO A 11 30.44 -3.82 -5.80
C PRO A 11 29.73 -2.46 -5.71
N VAL A 12 30.44 -1.45 -5.20
CA VAL A 12 29.93 -0.07 -5.15
C VAL A 12 29.86 0.46 -6.59
N PRO A 13 28.69 0.93 -7.05
CA PRO A 13 28.54 1.46 -8.41
C PRO A 13 29.37 2.73 -8.60
N THR A 14 29.80 2.99 -9.83
CA THR A 14 30.42 4.28 -10.17
C THR A 14 29.39 5.41 -10.11
N GLU A 15 29.85 6.66 -10.10
CA GLU A 15 28.96 7.83 -10.08
C GLU A 15 28.03 7.85 -11.30
N GLU A 16 28.55 7.48 -12.47
CA GLU A 16 27.80 7.39 -13.71
C GLU A 16 26.70 6.31 -13.64
N GLU A 17 27.04 5.15 -13.07
CA GLU A 17 26.09 4.05 -12.87
C GLU A 17 25.00 4.43 -11.85
N ALA A 18 25.38 5.06 -10.74
CA ALA A 18 24.45 5.54 -9.73
C ALA A 18 23.48 6.58 -10.31
N ALA A 19 23.98 7.52 -11.12
CA ALA A 19 23.17 8.52 -11.80
C ALA A 19 22.20 7.88 -12.81
N ALA A 20 22.65 6.90 -13.59
CA ALA A 20 21.80 6.19 -14.54
C ALA A 20 20.67 5.41 -13.85
N ILE A 21 20.97 4.73 -12.74
CA ILE A 21 19.98 3.99 -11.94
C ILE A 21 18.95 4.97 -11.34
N ALA A 22 19.41 6.05 -10.73
CA ALA A 22 18.52 7.05 -10.13
C ALA A 22 17.60 7.70 -11.18
N ALA A 23 18.13 8.01 -12.37
CA ALA A 23 17.36 8.56 -13.48
C ALA A 23 16.30 7.56 -13.96
N ALA A 24 16.68 6.29 -14.18
CA ALA A 24 15.74 5.25 -14.61
C ALA A 24 14.61 5.04 -13.61
N VAL A 25 14.94 4.95 -12.30
CA VAL A 25 13.93 4.84 -11.24
C VAL A 25 12.99 6.04 -11.28
N THR A 26 13.54 7.26 -11.35
CA THR A 26 12.72 8.48 -11.38
C THR A 26 11.78 8.53 -12.59
N MET A 27 12.26 8.13 -13.76
CA MET A 27 11.46 8.13 -15.00
C MET A 27 10.41 7.02 -15.04
N MET A 28 10.73 5.84 -14.49
CA MET A 28 9.83 4.68 -14.53
C MET A 28 8.85 4.63 -13.35
N TRP A 29 9.11 5.38 -12.28
CA TRP A 29 8.27 5.31 -11.10
C TRP A 29 6.90 5.97 -11.36
N PRO A 30 5.79 5.23 -11.17
CA PRO A 30 4.46 5.82 -11.27
C PRO A 30 4.32 6.92 -10.23
N GLN A 31 4.00 8.13 -10.68
CA GLN A 31 3.66 9.21 -9.75
C GLN A 31 2.33 8.88 -9.08
N PRO A 32 2.20 9.09 -7.76
CA PRO A 32 0.91 8.94 -7.10
C PRO A 32 -0.08 9.91 -7.74
N VAL A 33 -1.06 9.38 -8.44
CA VAL A 33 -2.17 10.17 -8.98
C VAL A 33 -2.93 10.70 -7.77
N ALA A 34 -3.02 12.03 -7.65
CA ALA A 34 -3.85 12.65 -6.63
C ALA A 34 -5.26 12.06 -6.75
N PRO A 35 -5.90 11.65 -5.63
CA PRO A 35 -7.26 11.14 -5.69
C PRO A 35 -8.11 12.20 -6.39
N SER A 36 -8.76 11.83 -7.49
CA SER A 36 -9.72 12.72 -8.13
C SER A 36 -10.78 13.05 -7.09
N SER A 37 -11.07 14.34 -6.90
CA SER A 37 -12.09 14.82 -5.97
C SER A 37 -13.51 14.31 -6.31
N GLN A 38 -13.66 13.51 -7.38
CA GLN A 38 -14.86 12.75 -7.71
C GLN A 38 -14.85 11.38 -7.01
N ASN A 39 -14.97 11.40 -5.70
CA ASN A 39 -15.62 10.28 -5.01
C ASN A 39 -16.28 10.76 -3.73
N ASP A 40 -17.27 11.63 -3.89
CA ASP A 40 -18.20 12.04 -2.83
C ASP A 40 -19.18 10.93 -2.40
N GLY A 41 -18.85 9.67 -2.72
CA GLY A 41 -19.73 8.53 -2.52
C GLY A 41 -18.95 7.27 -2.18
N ARG A 42 -18.33 7.25 -0.99
CA ARG A 42 -17.90 6.05 -0.22
C ARG A 42 -17.91 4.76 -1.05
N VAL A 43 -16.92 4.55 -1.90
CA VAL A 43 -16.70 3.23 -2.49
C VAL A 43 -16.34 2.33 -1.32
N ASN A 44 -17.20 1.36 -1.03
CA ASN A 44 -17.04 0.46 0.10
C ASN A 44 -15.73 -0.34 -0.07
N VAL A 45 -14.64 0.17 0.50
CA VAL A 45 -13.26 -0.36 0.45
C VAL A 45 -13.09 -1.65 1.27
N GLY A 46 -14.19 -2.28 1.70
CA GLY A 46 -14.16 -3.56 2.39
C GLY A 46 -13.72 -4.69 1.46
N TRP A 47 -12.55 -5.25 1.69
CA TRP A 47 -12.15 -6.49 1.02
C TRP A 47 -13.10 -7.64 1.38
N ARG A 48 -13.41 -8.49 0.39
CA ARG A 48 -14.24 -9.69 0.54
C ARG A 48 -13.37 -10.92 0.31
N PHE A 49 -13.49 -11.93 1.17
CA PHE A 49 -12.90 -13.26 0.95
C PHE A 49 -14.03 -14.28 0.77
N SER A 50 -14.03 -15.04 -0.32
CA SER A 50 -15.10 -16.00 -0.66
C SER A 50 -16.52 -15.38 -0.60
N GLY A 51 -16.69 -14.16 -1.10
CA GLY A 51 -17.97 -13.43 -1.11
C GLY A 51 -18.42 -12.84 0.23
N ARG A 52 -17.73 -13.16 1.34
CA ARG A 52 -18.02 -12.64 2.67
C ARG A 52 -17.19 -11.37 2.94
N TRP A 53 -17.85 -10.34 3.43
CA TRP A 53 -17.19 -9.11 3.86
C TRP A 53 -16.30 -9.38 5.06
N TRP A 54 -15.07 -8.87 5.04
CA TRP A 54 -14.31 -8.71 6.26
C TRP A 54 -15.02 -7.64 7.12
N ALA A 55 -15.80 -8.08 8.10
CA ALA A 55 -16.45 -7.17 9.03
C ALA A 55 -15.41 -6.60 9.99
N THR A 56 -15.09 -5.31 9.86
CA THR A 56 -14.22 -4.56 10.79
C THR A 56 -14.90 -4.35 12.15
N GLN A 57 -16.24 -4.31 12.20
CA GLN A 57 -16.99 -4.05 13.42
C GLN A 57 -17.21 -5.33 14.24
N HIS A 58 -16.57 -5.39 15.41
CA HIS A 58 -16.69 -6.48 16.41
C HIS A 58 -18.13 -6.69 16.92
N VAL A 59 -19.04 -5.72 16.71
CA VAL A 59 -20.44 -5.78 17.16
C VAL A 59 -21.22 -6.94 16.53
N VAL A 60 -20.91 -7.31 15.28
CA VAL A 60 -21.53 -8.47 14.60
C VAL A 60 -21.05 -9.81 15.17
N ARG A 61 -19.92 -9.82 15.92
CA ARG A 61 -19.31 -11.03 16.49
C ARG A 61 -19.79 -11.35 17.90
N ARG A 62 -20.67 -10.54 18.51
CA ARG A 62 -21.25 -10.90 19.80
C ARG A 62 -22.33 -11.96 19.59
N PRO A 63 -22.32 -13.11 20.30
CA PRO A 63 -23.53 -13.91 20.42
C PRO A 63 -24.60 -13.02 21.05
N ARG A 64 -25.73 -12.82 20.36
CA ARG A 64 -26.89 -12.21 21.01
C ARG A 64 -27.34 -13.16 22.12
N PRO A 65 -27.40 -12.72 23.39
CA PRO A 65 -28.06 -13.51 24.41
C PRO A 65 -29.56 -13.49 24.12
N GLY A 66 -30.16 -14.67 23.98
CA GLY A 66 -31.60 -14.85 23.91
C GLY A 66 -32.22 -14.66 22.52
N PHE A 67 -33.39 -15.28 22.39
CA PHE A 67 -34.47 -14.84 21.50
C PHE A 67 -34.77 -13.35 21.67
#